data_AF-A0A4S8K8N0-F1
#
_entry.id   AF-A0A4S8K8N0-F1
#
_cell.length_a   1.000
_cell.length_b   1.000
_cell.length_c   1.000
_cell.angle_alpha   90.00
_cell.angle_beta   90.00
_cell.angle_gamma   90.00
#
_symmetry.space_group_name_H-M   'P 1'
#
loop_
_entity.id
_entity.type
_entity.pdbx_description
1 polymer ?
#
loop_
_entity_poly.entity_id
_entity_poly.type
_entity_poly.pdbx_seq_one_letter_code
_entity_poly.pdbx_strand_id
1 'polypeptide(L)'
;MVDRRVEVVARLKSLEESAAPLISFLQNATLVQELRPDKQYNIQMLHDRFQNFGSPLNQLQNRIWLMHWSLFIFFNHESGRNGIIDLFFQDRYLNAIQTNAHHLLHYVATAVIGNKRRSNMLKELVKVIQQEQHCYEDPLTEFLEFLYVNYDFDGAQKKLKECEQVFNAPWLLKSKQTHATLTRIATVETVSRGAFPIDVSVENASNL
;
A
#
# COMPACT_ATOMS: atom_id res chain seq x y z
N MET A 1 13.20 -32.43 -13.61
CA MET A 1 13.30 -32.04 -12.18
C MET A 1 14.75 -32.09 -11.69
N VAL A 2 15.55 -33.07 -12.11
CA VAL A 2 16.99 -33.18 -11.77
C VAL A 2 17.82 -32.04 -12.34
N ASP A 3 17.60 -31.62 -13.58
CA ASP A 3 18.40 -30.54 -14.23
C ASP A 3 18.21 -29.18 -13.54
N ARG A 4 16.97 -28.82 -13.20
CA ARG A 4 16.67 -27.60 -12.41
C ARG A 4 17.34 -27.64 -11.04
N ARG A 5 17.45 -28.81 -10.41
CA ARG A 5 18.14 -28.95 -9.12
C ARG A 5 19.64 -28.71 -9.27
N VAL A 6 20.26 -29.27 -10.30
CA VAL A 6 21.69 -29.07 -10.58
C VAL A 6 21.99 -27.59 -10.83
N GLU A 7 21.15 -26.91 -11.62
CA GLU A 7 21.24 -25.48 -11.89
C GLU A 7 21.11 -24.63 -10.61
N VAL A 8 20.09 -24.90 -9.79
CA VAL A 8 19.85 -24.15 -8.54
C VAL A 8 20.99 -24.36 -7.55
N VAL A 9 21.51 -25.59 -7.43
CA VAL A 9 22.64 -25.89 -6.54
C VAL A 9 23.92 -25.22 -7.02
N ALA A 10 24.17 -25.19 -8.34
CA ALA A 10 25.32 -24.48 -8.90
C ALA A 10 25.23 -22.96 -8.63
N ARG A 11 24.04 -22.37 -8.80
CA ARG A 11 23.80 -20.95 -8.48
C ARG A 11 23.96 -20.67 -6.98
N LEU A 12 23.49 -21.56 -6.12
CA LEU A 12 23.65 -21.43 -4.67
C LEU A 12 25.14 -21.38 -4.27
N LYS A 13 25.96 -22.30 -4.80
CA LYS A 13 27.41 -22.32 -4.53
C LYS A 13 28.10 -21.04 -5.00
N SER A 14 27.76 -20.58 -6.21
CA SER A 14 28.31 -19.31 -6.73
C SER A 14 27.93 -18.11 -5.86
N LEU A 15 26.70 -18.07 -5.34
CA LEU A 15 26.26 -17.02 -4.42
C LEU A 15 26.98 -17.10 -3.06
N GLU A 16 27.17 -18.30 -2.51
CA GLU A 16 27.94 -18.51 -1.28
C GLU A 16 29.39 -18.03 -1.42
N GLU A 17 30.06 -18.35 -2.53
CA GLU A 17 31.41 -17.86 -2.82
C GLU A 17 31.45 -16.33 -2.93
N SER A 18 30.46 -15.72 -3.59
CA SER A 18 30.36 -14.27 -3.73
C SER A 18 30.10 -13.56 -2.38
N ALA A 19 29.39 -14.22 -1.47
CA ALA A 19 29.07 -13.70 -0.15
C ALA A 19 30.15 -14.01 0.91
N ALA A 20 31.10 -14.89 0.61
CA ALA A 20 32.17 -15.31 1.52
C ALA A 20 32.98 -14.13 2.13
N PRO A 21 33.27 -13.03 1.40
CA PRO A 21 33.93 -11.86 2.00
C PRO A 21 33.08 -11.15 3.08
N LEU A 22 31.75 -11.12 2.92
CA LEU A 22 30.84 -10.55 3.92
C LEU A 22 30.67 -11.48 5.11
N ILE A 23 30.56 -12.79 4.87
CA ILE A 23 30.45 -13.79 5.94
C ILE A 23 31.73 -13.81 6.77
N SER A 24 32.90 -13.79 6.14
CA SER A 24 34.19 -13.74 6.85
C SER A 24 34.39 -12.44 7.64
N PHE A 25 33.90 -11.29 7.14
CA PHE A 25 33.85 -10.04 7.88
C PHE A 25 32.96 -10.15 9.13
N LEU A 26 31.72 -10.64 9.00
CA LEU A 26 30.78 -10.76 10.11
C LEU A 26 31.18 -11.81 11.15
N GLN A 27 31.92 -12.84 10.74
CA GLN A 27 32.48 -13.84 11.64
C GLN A 27 33.73 -13.35 12.39
N ASN A 28 34.35 -12.26 11.93
CA ASN A 28 35.55 -11.72 12.55
C ASN A 28 35.21 -10.73 13.68
N ALA A 29 35.38 -11.18 14.92
CA ALA A 29 35.03 -10.42 16.12
C ALA A 29 35.74 -9.06 16.23
N THR A 30 36.97 -8.90 15.73
CA THR A 30 37.68 -7.60 15.77
C THR A 30 37.13 -6.61 14.75
N LEU A 31 36.69 -7.07 13.58
CA LEU A 31 36.08 -6.21 12.56
C LEU A 31 34.65 -5.79 12.95
N VAL A 32 33.91 -6.68 13.63
CA VAL A 32 32.59 -6.36 14.20
C VAL A 32 32.71 -5.33 15.33
N GLN A 33 33.81 -5.31 16.08
CA GLN A 33 34.08 -4.28 17.10
C GLN A 33 34.38 -2.90 16.51
N GLU A 34 34.79 -2.79 15.24
CA GLU A 34 34.95 -1.50 14.54
C GLU A 34 33.59 -0.84 14.24
N LEU A 35 32.49 -1.60 14.27
CA LEU A 35 31.15 -1.07 14.12
C LEU A 35 30.80 -0.22 15.35
N ARG A 36 30.55 1.06 15.10
CA ARG A 36 30.20 2.04 16.14
C ARG A 36 28.70 2.02 16.42
N PRO A 37 28.24 2.54 17.57
CA PRO A 37 26.82 2.82 17.81
C PRO A 37 26.25 3.84 16.80
N ASP A 38 27.11 4.66 16.21
CA ASP A 38 26.76 5.61 15.16
C ASP A 38 26.51 4.89 13.83
N LYS A 39 25.22 4.81 13.49
CA LYS A 39 24.72 4.24 12.23
C LYS A 39 25.33 4.92 11.00
N GLN A 40 25.62 6.22 11.06
CA GLN A 40 26.05 6.98 9.89
C GLN A 40 27.48 6.62 9.49
N TYR A 41 28.37 6.47 10.47
CA TYR A 41 29.74 6.03 10.28
C TYR A 41 29.81 4.62 9.69
N ASN A 42 29.05 3.66 10.25
CA ASN A 42 29.05 2.28 9.76
C ASN A 42 28.50 2.20 8.33
N ILE A 43 27.46 2.97 8.03
CA ILE A 43 26.90 3.06 6.68
C ILE A 43 27.94 3.63 5.71
N GLN A 44 28.66 4.70 6.07
CA GLN A 44 29.74 5.25 5.23
C GLN A 44 30.90 4.26 5.05
N MET A 45 31.31 3.57 6.11
CA MET A 45 32.36 2.55 6.06
C MET A 45 31.97 1.39 5.13
N LEU A 46 30.73 0.92 5.22
CA LEU A 46 30.22 -0.14 4.34
C LEU A 46 29.98 0.36 2.91
N HIS A 47 29.58 1.63 2.73
CA HIS A 47 29.44 2.27 1.42
C HIS A 47 30.77 2.34 0.69
N ASP A 48 31.83 2.77 1.37
CA ASP A 48 33.17 2.93 0.80
C ASP A 48 33.80 1.56 0.46
N ARG A 49 33.56 0.56 1.31
CA ARG A 49 34.15 -0.79 1.15
C ARG A 49 33.38 -1.72 0.22
N PHE A 50 32.07 -1.58 0.08
CA PHE A 50 31.23 -2.56 -0.63
C PHE A 50 30.32 -1.97 -1.72
N GLN A 51 30.45 -0.67 -2.05
CA GLN A 51 29.72 0.02 -3.15
C GLN A 51 28.22 -0.29 -3.23
N ASN A 52 27.53 -0.30 -2.09
CA ASN A 52 26.11 -0.61 -2.05
C ASN A 52 25.24 0.63 -2.28
N PHE A 53 25.14 1.05 -3.53
CA PHE A 53 23.94 1.76 -3.98
C PHE A 53 23.40 1.09 -5.23
N GLY A 54 22.20 0.54 -5.11
CA GLY A 54 21.35 0.38 -6.29
C GLY A 54 21.14 1.76 -6.91
N SER A 55 21.09 1.80 -8.24
CA SER A 55 20.73 3.01 -9.00
C SER A 55 19.46 3.67 -8.43
N PRO A 56 19.22 4.97 -8.65
CA PRO A 56 17.98 5.62 -8.20
C PRO A 56 16.71 4.87 -8.62
N LEU A 57 16.76 4.23 -9.80
CA LEU A 57 15.73 3.33 -10.30
C LEU A 57 15.56 2.08 -9.41
N ASN A 58 16.64 1.42 -9.01
CA ASN A 58 16.58 0.29 -8.08
C ASN A 58 16.04 0.70 -6.71
N GLN A 59 16.37 1.90 -6.23
CA GLN A 59 15.83 2.41 -4.97
C GLN A 59 14.32 2.71 -5.07
N LEU A 60 13.85 3.21 -6.22
CA LEU A 60 12.42 3.36 -6.50
C LEU A 60 11.72 2.00 -6.52
N GLN A 61 12.28 1.02 -7.23
CA GLN A 61 11.75 -0.34 -7.29
C GLN A 61 11.68 -0.96 -5.88
N ASN A 62 12.73 -0.84 -5.09
CA ASN A 62 12.76 -1.38 -3.72
C ASN A 62 11.68 -0.73 -2.83
N ARG A 63 11.39 0.57 -3.00
CA ARG A 63 10.27 1.23 -2.31
C ARG A 63 8.93 0.65 -2.72
N ILE A 64 8.69 0.50 -4.02
CA ILE A 64 7.44 -0.08 -4.54
C ILE A 64 7.25 -1.49 -3.98
N TRP A 65 8.30 -2.31 -3.99
CA TRP A 65 8.26 -3.65 -3.42
C TRP A 65 7.91 -3.59 -1.94
N LEU A 66 8.64 -2.80 -1.15
CA LEU A 66 8.36 -2.64 0.28
C LEU A 66 6.90 -2.26 0.53
N MET A 67 6.32 -1.35 -0.25
CA MET A 67 4.92 -0.97 -0.15
C MET A 67 4.00 -2.18 -0.36
N HIS A 68 4.20 -2.95 -1.42
CA HIS A 68 3.40 -4.17 -1.68
C HIS A 68 3.50 -5.19 -0.56
N TRP A 69 4.71 -5.50 -0.09
CA TRP A 69 4.93 -6.44 1.02
C TRP A 69 4.32 -5.92 2.33
N SER A 70 4.38 -4.60 2.56
CA SER A 70 3.80 -3.99 3.75
C SER A 70 2.29 -4.12 3.82
N LEU A 71 1.58 -4.17 2.68
CA LEU A 71 0.13 -4.38 2.66
C LEU A 71 -0.25 -5.70 3.34
N PHE A 72 0.49 -6.77 3.07
CA PHE A 72 0.23 -8.08 3.67
C PHE A 72 0.35 -8.04 5.20
N ILE A 73 1.35 -7.33 5.72
CA ILE A 73 1.59 -7.18 7.15
C ILE A 73 0.51 -6.28 7.78
N PHE A 74 0.27 -5.11 7.20
CA PHE A 74 -0.60 -4.11 7.77
C PHE A 74 -2.09 -4.48 7.69
N PHE A 75 -2.56 -5.18 6.65
CA PHE A 75 -3.94 -5.65 6.61
C PHE A 75 -4.22 -6.74 7.63
N ASN A 76 -3.20 -7.49 8.07
CA ASN A 76 -3.34 -8.50 9.12
C ASN A 76 -3.27 -7.91 10.54
N HIS A 77 -2.81 -6.65 10.69
CA HIS A 77 -2.69 -6.00 11.99
C HIS A 77 -3.91 -5.11 12.33
N GLU A 78 -4.36 -5.11 13.59
CA GLU A 78 -5.53 -4.34 14.02
C GLU A 78 -5.39 -2.82 13.79
N SER A 79 -4.19 -2.27 14.02
CA SER A 79 -3.87 -0.86 13.78
C SER A 79 -3.14 -0.60 12.46
N GLY A 80 -2.96 -1.62 11.61
CA GLY A 80 -2.09 -1.50 10.42
C GLY A 80 -2.61 -0.51 9.38
N ARG A 81 -3.91 -0.20 9.37
CA ARG A 81 -4.49 0.88 8.54
C ARG A 81 -3.84 2.24 8.82
N ASN A 82 -3.50 2.55 10.08
CA ASN A 82 -2.77 3.78 10.40
C ASN A 82 -1.36 3.75 9.80
N GLY A 83 -0.67 2.61 9.92
CA GLY A 83 0.68 2.43 9.36
C GLY A 83 0.73 2.57 7.83
N ILE A 84 -0.29 2.06 7.11
CA ILE A 84 -0.41 2.27 5.67
C ILE A 84 -0.54 3.76 5.36
N ILE A 85 -1.46 4.46 6.02
CA ILE A 85 -1.68 5.89 5.79
C ILE A 85 -0.39 6.68 6.07
N ASP A 86 0.24 6.44 7.21
CA ASP A 86 1.43 7.20 7.62
C ASP A 86 2.66 6.91 6.75
N LEU A 87 2.77 5.70 6.19
CA LEU A 87 3.88 5.34 5.30
C LEU A 87 3.64 5.79 3.85
N PHE A 88 2.44 5.57 3.31
CA PHE A 88 2.16 5.77 1.89
C PHE A 88 1.97 7.24 1.53
N PHE A 89 1.52 8.08 2.48
CA PHE A 89 1.42 9.53 2.28
C PHE A 89 2.74 10.29 2.44
N GLN A 90 3.84 9.64 2.81
CA GLN A 90 5.14 10.28 2.78
C GLN A 90 5.55 10.56 1.32
N ASP A 91 6.07 11.75 1.03
CA ASP A 91 6.39 12.22 -0.34
C ASP A 91 7.18 11.19 -1.17
N ARG A 92 8.14 10.51 -0.53
CA ARG A 92 8.99 9.51 -1.16
C ARG A 92 8.21 8.28 -1.64
N TYR A 93 7.17 7.87 -0.91
CA TYR A 93 6.35 6.71 -1.23
C TYR A 93 5.18 7.10 -2.13
N LEU A 94 4.59 8.28 -1.90
CA LEU A 94 3.55 8.83 -2.78
C LEU A 94 4.07 9.01 -4.21
N ASN A 95 5.27 9.58 -4.36
CA ASN A 95 5.92 9.67 -5.67
C ASN A 95 6.10 8.30 -6.34
N ALA A 96 6.33 7.24 -5.56
CA ALA A 96 6.47 5.90 -6.11
C ALA A 96 5.14 5.34 -6.64
N ILE A 97 4.03 5.66 -5.97
CA ILE A 97 2.67 5.36 -6.43
C ILE A 97 2.40 6.07 -7.76
N GLN A 98 2.61 7.39 -7.80
CA GLN A 98 2.34 8.27 -8.95
C GLN A 98 3.22 8.01 -10.18
N THR A 99 4.34 7.30 -10.02
CA THR A 99 5.25 7.06 -11.15
C THR A 99 5.07 5.68 -11.77
N ASN A 100 4.88 4.64 -10.94
CA ASN A 100 4.96 3.25 -11.42
C ASN A 100 3.92 2.30 -10.79
N ALA A 101 3.22 2.70 -9.73
CA ALA A 101 2.40 1.78 -8.94
C ALA A 101 1.04 2.40 -8.57
N HIS A 102 0.33 2.94 -9.57
CA HIS A 102 -0.94 3.65 -9.41
C HIS A 102 -2.02 2.80 -8.73
N HIS A 103 -2.04 1.49 -8.98
CA HIS A 103 -2.99 0.55 -8.35
C HIS A 103 -2.87 0.47 -6.83
N LEU A 104 -1.77 0.96 -6.24
CA LEU A 104 -1.66 1.07 -4.78
C LEU A 104 -2.62 2.11 -4.19
N LEU A 105 -3.13 3.05 -5.00
CA LEU A 105 -4.15 4.01 -4.57
C LEU A 105 -5.42 3.33 -4.07
N HIS A 106 -5.80 2.21 -4.69
CA HIS A 106 -6.91 1.37 -4.21
C HIS A 106 -6.75 0.99 -2.73
N TYR A 107 -5.55 0.53 -2.35
CA TYR A 107 -5.26 0.11 -0.98
C TYR A 107 -5.19 1.28 0.00
N VAL A 108 -4.69 2.42 -0.45
CA VAL A 108 -4.70 3.64 0.36
C VAL A 108 -6.14 4.10 0.59
N ALA A 109 -6.99 4.11 -0.44
CA ALA A 109 -8.38 4.48 -0.35
C ALA A 109 -9.16 3.57 0.61
N THR A 110 -9.00 2.25 0.48
CA THR A 110 -9.62 1.30 1.41
C THR A 110 -9.13 1.47 2.84
N ALA A 111 -7.84 1.77 3.05
CA ALA A 111 -7.28 2.00 4.38
C ALA A 111 -7.78 3.30 5.04
N VAL A 112 -7.86 4.41 4.27
CA VAL A 112 -8.35 5.72 4.74
C VAL A 112 -9.84 5.64 5.09
N ILE A 113 -10.65 5.08 4.19
CA ILE A 113 -12.10 4.96 4.39
C ILE A 113 -12.41 4.02 5.55
N GLY A 114 -11.69 2.89 5.66
CA GLY A 114 -11.83 1.96 6.77
C GLY A 114 -11.40 2.54 8.12
N ASN A 115 -10.85 3.74 8.19
CA ASN A 115 -10.31 4.34 9.40
C ASN A 115 -11.02 5.65 9.79
N LYS A 116 -12.02 5.51 10.67
CA LYS A 116 -12.81 6.66 11.17
C LYS A 116 -11.99 7.76 11.84
N ARG A 117 -10.81 7.46 12.40
CA ARG A 117 -9.97 8.45 13.10
C ARG A 117 -9.15 9.33 12.16
N ARG A 118 -8.93 8.88 10.92
CA ARG A 118 -8.08 9.55 9.92
C ARG A 118 -8.89 10.05 8.72
N SER A 119 -10.19 10.33 8.91
CA SER A 119 -11.08 10.85 7.86
C SER A 119 -10.62 12.20 7.30
N ASN A 120 -9.84 12.97 8.06
CA ASN A 120 -9.20 14.20 7.58
C ASN A 120 -8.27 13.97 6.38
N MET A 121 -7.64 12.78 6.27
CA MET A 121 -6.77 12.41 5.16
C MET A 121 -7.53 12.16 3.85
N LEU A 122 -8.86 12.00 3.92
CA LEU A 122 -9.68 11.74 2.74
C LEU A 122 -9.64 12.90 1.74
N LYS A 123 -9.56 14.15 2.22
CA LYS A 123 -9.42 15.33 1.36
C LYS A 123 -8.10 15.32 0.60
N GLU A 124 -7.00 14.95 1.26
CA GLU A 124 -5.69 14.84 0.63
C GLU A 124 -5.67 13.67 -0.36
N LEU A 125 -6.30 12.54 -0.02
CA LEU A 125 -6.45 11.41 -0.93
C LEU A 125 -7.20 11.79 -2.22
N VAL A 126 -8.31 12.52 -2.10
CA VAL A 126 -9.11 12.94 -3.27
C VAL A 126 -8.29 13.81 -4.22
N LYS A 127 -7.43 14.70 -3.70
CA LYS A 127 -6.53 15.49 -4.56
C LYS A 127 -5.55 14.62 -5.34
N VAL A 128 -4.99 13.59 -4.70
CA VAL A 128 -4.09 12.65 -5.38
C VAL A 128 -4.84 11.84 -6.44
N ILE A 129 -6.06 11.37 -6.12
CA ILE A 129 -6.91 10.66 -7.09
C ILE A 129 -7.20 11.53 -8.32
N GLN A 130 -7.55 12.81 -8.13
CA GLN A 130 -7.76 13.74 -9.25
C GLN A 130 -6.53 13.92 -10.13
N GLN A 131 -5.33 13.94 -9.54
CA GLN A 131 -4.08 14.07 -10.30
C GLN A 131 -3.81 12.82 -11.15
N GLU A 132 -4.10 11.64 -10.60
CA GLU A 132 -3.75 10.34 -11.18
C GLU A 132 -4.86 9.69 -12.01
N GLN A 133 -6.02 10.34 -12.16
CA GLN A 133 -7.20 9.80 -12.85
C GLN A 133 -6.90 9.31 -14.27
N HIS A 134 -6.06 10.03 -15.01
CA HIS A 134 -5.66 9.66 -16.38
C HIS A 134 -4.83 8.37 -16.48
N CYS A 135 -4.24 7.91 -15.37
CA CYS A 135 -3.36 6.74 -15.32
C CYS A 135 -4.05 5.50 -14.75
N TYR A 136 -4.98 5.66 -13.81
CA TYR A 136 -5.61 4.55 -13.12
C TYR A 136 -7.03 4.89 -12.66
N GLU A 137 -7.97 4.03 -13.05
CA GLU A 137 -9.36 4.11 -12.67
C GLU A 137 -9.77 2.80 -12.01
N ASP A 138 -10.37 2.89 -10.83
CA ASP A 138 -11.03 1.78 -10.16
C ASP A 138 -12.41 2.22 -9.64
N PRO A 139 -13.34 1.27 -9.38
CA PRO A 139 -14.69 1.63 -8.90
C PRO A 139 -14.70 2.44 -7.60
N LEU A 140 -13.68 2.30 -6.75
CA LEU A 140 -13.54 2.99 -5.46
C LEU A 140 -13.01 4.42 -5.63
N THR A 141 -12.02 4.64 -6.49
CA THR A 141 -11.47 5.95 -6.84
C THR A 141 -12.52 6.76 -7.60
N GLU A 142 -13.23 6.14 -8.55
CA GLU A 142 -14.36 6.74 -9.25
C GLU A 142 -15.51 7.10 -8.28
N PHE A 143 -15.84 6.19 -7.35
CA PHE A 143 -16.84 6.48 -6.31
C PHE A 143 -16.46 7.71 -5.48
N LEU A 144 -15.19 7.81 -5.06
CA LEU A 144 -14.70 8.96 -4.31
C LEU A 144 -14.71 10.25 -5.13
N GLU A 145 -14.42 10.16 -6.43
CA GLU A 145 -14.49 11.29 -7.35
C GLU A 145 -15.94 11.79 -7.51
N PHE A 146 -16.89 10.90 -7.76
CA PHE A 146 -18.31 11.26 -7.85
C PHE A 146 -18.81 11.93 -6.57
N LEU A 147 -18.38 11.45 -5.41
CA LEU A 147 -18.85 11.96 -4.11
C LEU A 147 -18.20 13.29 -3.70
N TYR A 148 -16.90 13.48 -3.93
CA TYR A 148 -16.14 14.63 -3.42
C TYR A 148 -15.81 15.69 -4.48
N VAL A 149 -15.90 15.35 -5.77
CA VAL A 149 -15.52 16.23 -6.88
C VAL A 149 -16.73 16.63 -7.71
N ASN A 150 -17.45 15.64 -8.23
CA ASN A 150 -18.55 15.87 -9.17
C ASN A 150 -19.90 16.09 -8.48
N TYR A 151 -20.01 15.70 -7.21
CA TYR A 151 -21.26 15.73 -6.42
C TYR A 151 -22.42 14.97 -7.12
N ASP A 152 -22.09 13.96 -7.93
CA ASP A 152 -23.06 13.10 -8.62
C ASP A 152 -23.36 11.88 -7.75
N PHE A 153 -24.47 11.95 -7.02
CA PHE A 153 -24.87 10.90 -6.09
C PHE A 153 -25.49 9.68 -6.78
N ASP A 154 -26.08 9.85 -7.97
CA ASP A 154 -26.65 8.74 -8.75
C ASP A 154 -25.54 7.89 -9.37
N GLY A 155 -24.49 8.54 -9.89
CA GLY A 155 -23.26 7.89 -10.34
C GLY A 155 -22.54 7.18 -9.19
N ALA A 156 -22.39 7.86 -8.05
CA ALA A 156 -21.79 7.29 -6.85
C ALA A 156 -22.55 6.03 -6.37
N GLN A 157 -23.88 6.02 -6.40
CA GLN A 157 -24.66 4.85 -5.97
C GLN A 157 -24.44 3.63 -6.88
N LYS A 158 -24.34 3.82 -8.20
CA LYS A 158 -24.03 2.73 -9.14
C LYS A 158 -22.64 2.16 -8.86
N LYS A 159 -21.64 3.03 -8.69
CA LYS A 159 -20.26 2.63 -8.41
C LYS A 159 -20.08 1.96 -7.04
N LEU A 160 -20.90 2.32 -6.06
CA LEU A 160 -20.92 1.64 -4.76
C LEU A 160 -21.33 0.16 -4.88
N LYS A 161 -22.27 -0.17 -5.76
CA LYS A 161 -22.66 -1.56 -6.05
C LYS A 161 -21.54 -2.33 -6.75
N GLU A 162 -20.84 -1.68 -7.69
CA GLU A 162 -19.65 -2.26 -8.34
C GLU A 162 -18.53 -2.51 -7.32
N CYS A 163 -18.33 -1.59 -6.37
CA CYS A 163 -17.38 -1.75 -5.28
C CYS A 163 -17.67 -2.99 -4.42
N GLU A 164 -18.94 -3.31 -4.15
CA GLU A 164 -19.32 -4.49 -3.38
C GLU A 164 -18.77 -5.78 -4.00
N GLN A 165 -18.81 -5.89 -5.32
CA GLN A 165 -18.26 -7.03 -6.05
C GLN A 165 -16.73 -7.11 -5.93
N VAL A 166 -16.04 -5.97 -5.98
CA VAL A 166 -14.59 -5.88 -5.80
C VAL A 166 -14.18 -6.28 -4.38
N PHE A 167 -14.97 -5.89 -3.37
CA PHE A 167 -14.73 -6.24 -1.96
C PHE A 167 -15.02 -7.70 -1.63
N ASN A 168 -15.86 -8.38 -2.40
CA ASN A 168 -16.12 -9.81 -2.22
C ASN A 168 -14.95 -10.70 -2.67
N ALA A 169 -13.88 -10.12 -3.22
CA ALA A 169 -12.68 -10.87 -3.57
C ALA A 169 -11.95 -11.39 -2.30
N PRO A 170 -11.62 -12.69 -2.22
CA PRO A 170 -11.16 -13.36 -0.99
C PRO A 170 -9.77 -12.94 -0.50
N TRP A 171 -9.03 -12.15 -1.27
CA TRP A 171 -7.66 -11.73 -0.95
C TRP A 171 -7.61 -10.48 -0.04
N LEU A 172 -8.72 -9.76 0.17
CA LEU A 172 -8.78 -8.57 1.04
C LEU A 172 -9.33 -8.94 2.44
N LEU A 173 -8.44 -9.21 3.40
CA LEU A 173 -8.75 -9.87 4.68
C LEU A 173 -9.78 -9.20 5.62
N LYS A 174 -10.31 -8.01 5.34
CA LYS A 174 -11.38 -7.35 6.14
C LYS A 174 -12.34 -6.51 5.28
N SER A 175 -12.70 -7.02 4.11
CA SER A 175 -13.46 -6.26 3.09
C SER A 175 -14.87 -5.83 3.52
N LYS A 176 -15.60 -6.66 4.27
CA LYS A 176 -16.99 -6.37 4.70
C LYS A 176 -17.12 -5.12 5.58
N GLN A 177 -16.15 -4.87 6.47
CA GLN A 177 -16.17 -3.66 7.33
C GLN A 177 -15.89 -2.39 6.54
N THR A 178 -15.07 -2.47 5.50
CA THR A 178 -14.75 -1.34 4.64
C THR A 178 -15.96 -0.96 3.78
N HIS A 179 -16.70 -1.95 3.24
CA HIS A 179 -17.94 -1.70 2.51
C HIS A 179 -19.03 -1.03 3.39
N ALA A 180 -19.29 -1.56 4.59
CA ALA A 180 -20.25 -0.93 5.51
C ALA A 180 -19.84 0.51 5.91
N THR A 181 -18.54 0.81 5.95
CA THR A 181 -18.05 2.16 6.24
C THR A 181 -18.19 3.10 5.03
N LEU A 182 -17.95 2.60 3.81
CA LEU A 182 -18.22 3.32 2.56
C LEU A 182 -19.68 3.73 2.44
N THR A 183 -20.59 2.78 2.66
CA THR A 183 -22.03 2.99 2.61
C THR A 183 -22.50 4.03 3.63
N ARG A 184 -21.91 4.03 4.83
CA ARG A 184 -22.13 5.07 5.85
C ARG A 184 -21.61 6.45 5.47
N ILE A 185 -20.43 6.54 4.85
CA ILE A 185 -19.90 7.82 4.37
C ILE A 185 -20.79 8.36 3.24
N ALA A 186 -21.19 7.49 2.30
CA ALA A 186 -22.06 7.84 1.19
C ALA A 186 -23.40 8.41 1.68
N THR A 187 -24.04 7.76 2.65
CA THR A 187 -25.31 8.19 3.25
C THR A 187 -25.17 9.47 4.09
N VAL A 188 -24.10 9.62 4.87
CA VAL A 188 -23.89 10.86 5.64
C VAL A 188 -23.60 12.05 4.72
N GLU A 189 -22.75 11.90 3.70
CA GLU A 189 -22.41 13.01 2.78
C GLU A 189 -23.61 13.42 1.90
N THR A 190 -24.44 12.48 1.46
CA THR A 190 -25.68 12.80 0.73
C THR A 190 -26.68 13.55 1.59
N VAL A 191 -26.94 13.06 2.80
CA VAL A 191 -27.87 13.71 3.74
C VAL A 191 -27.36 15.09 4.18
N SER A 192 -26.06 15.24 4.43
CA SER A 192 -25.47 16.51 4.87
C SER A 192 -25.47 17.60 3.78
N ARG A 193 -25.56 17.21 2.51
CA ARG A 193 -25.58 18.12 1.36
C ARG A 193 -26.99 18.34 0.78
N GLY A 194 -28.02 17.86 1.46
CA GLY A 194 -29.42 18.07 1.08
C GLY A 194 -29.91 17.24 -0.11
N ALA A 195 -29.18 16.18 -0.47
CA ALA A 195 -29.63 15.20 -1.46
C ALA A 195 -30.53 14.13 -0.80
N PHE A 196 -31.41 13.49 -1.57
CA PHE A 196 -32.19 12.35 -1.07
C PHE A 196 -31.23 11.26 -0.55
N PRO A 197 -31.50 10.66 0.62
CA PRO A 197 -30.65 9.62 1.18
C PRO A 197 -30.48 8.47 0.18
N ILE A 198 -29.24 8.03 0.00
CA ILE A 198 -28.93 6.85 -0.82
C ILE A 198 -29.73 5.67 -0.26
N ASP A 199 -30.51 5.01 -1.11
CA ASP A 199 -31.25 3.82 -0.72
C ASP A 199 -30.28 2.65 -0.47
N VAL A 200 -30.01 2.38 0.82
CA VAL A 200 -29.22 1.25 1.32
C VAL A 200 -30.16 0.13 1.76
N SER A 201 -31.08 -0.27 0.90
CA SER A 201 -31.96 -1.42 1.16
C SER A 201 -31.24 -2.76 0.91
N VAL A 202 -30.09 -3.03 1.56
CA VAL A 202 -29.46 -4.37 1.57
C VAL A 202 -28.77 -4.72 2.91
N GLU A 203 -28.83 -3.89 3.96
CA GLU A 203 -28.14 -4.21 5.24
C GLU A 203 -28.89 -5.19 6.19
N ASN A 204 -30.14 -5.59 5.90
CA ASN A 204 -30.95 -6.38 6.84
C ASN A 204 -31.16 -7.88 6.50
N ALA A 205 -30.44 -8.44 5.52
CA ALA A 205 -30.64 -9.85 5.12
C ALA A 205 -29.51 -10.82 5.51
N SER A 206 -28.55 -10.42 6.36
CA SER A 206 -27.39 -11.29 6.70
C SER A 206 -27.20 -11.55 8.20
N ASN A 207 -28.20 -11.25 9.03
CA ASN A 207 -28.27 -11.71 10.41
C ASN A 207 -29.42 -12.73 10.58
N LEU A 208 -29.28 -13.88 9.93
CA LEU A 208 -29.87 -15.17 10.31
C LEU A 208 -28.89 -16.29 9.90
#